data_AF-A0AB33U7P5-F1
#
_entry.id   AF-A0AB33U7P5-F1
#
_cell.length_a   1.000
_cell.length_b   1.000
_cell.length_c   1.000
_cell.angle_alpha   90.00
_cell.angle_beta   90.00
_cell.angle_gamma   90.00
#
_symmetry.space_group_name_H-M   'P 1'
#
loop_
_entity.id
_entity.type
_entity.pdbx_description
1 polymer ?
#
loop_
_entity_poly.entity_id
_entity_poly.type
_entity_poly.pdbx_seq_one_letter_code
_entity_poly.pdbx_strand_id
1 'polypeptide(L)'
;MKLLSLFILRLRRNAIFLSLITAIALIPFALSYRNVLETENLRFEDRARITQVKKEAEIALYSDDNEAQALDQESIDYYKKLLELATAYLEKEHIQGKSQEVLETELELYQTLQNWEAKGNRVNHFTNSELAERITVYKKVLEQALTFHYSTAPKDFYMTLLQVLPASNYMIPLVICSLIVWLLMTDLSKHRGLLFINGLTPSQYATSLTLLALLLQVAIYALILFMLLLLAHQFQFTFQEDYPLLVGTNTLSPISIREQLQKLLLEMAGVTCCYLVFIRLATAKVLQTYKRK
;
A
#
# COMPACT_ATOMS: atom_id res chain seq x y z
N MET A 1 -7.22 42.59 -6.67
CA MET A 1 -7.31 41.11 -6.48
C MET A 1 -5.98 40.47 -6.84
N LYS A 2 -5.37 39.66 -5.96
CA LYS A 2 -4.09 38.99 -6.23
C LYS A 2 -4.28 37.98 -7.38
N LEU A 3 -3.47 38.02 -8.45
CA LEU A 3 -3.56 37.12 -9.62
C LEU A 3 -3.81 35.65 -9.28
N LEU A 4 -3.16 35.19 -8.21
CA LEU A 4 -3.33 33.86 -7.65
C LEU A 4 -4.80 33.49 -7.39
N SER A 5 -5.62 34.40 -6.82
CA SER A 5 -7.03 34.11 -6.51
C SER A 5 -7.87 33.93 -7.78
N LEU A 6 -7.54 34.65 -8.86
CA LEU A 6 -8.21 34.52 -10.15
C LEU A 6 -7.90 33.17 -10.81
N PHE A 7 -6.65 32.72 -10.74
CA PHE A 7 -6.27 31.40 -11.23
C PHE A 7 -6.97 30.28 -10.45
N ILE A 8 -7.05 30.40 -9.12
CA ILE A 8 -7.77 29.43 -8.27
C ILE A 8 -9.26 29.38 -8.64
N LEU A 9 -9.92 30.52 -8.81
CA LEU A 9 -11.33 30.58 -9.24
C LEU A 9 -11.55 29.93 -10.61
N ARG A 10 -10.63 30.13 -11.55
CA ARG A 10 -10.69 29.53 -12.89
C ARG A 10 -10.48 28.02 -12.85
N LEU A 11 -9.55 27.53 -12.04
CA LEU A 11 -9.32 26.11 -11.82
C LEU A 11 -10.54 25.44 -11.17
N ARG A 12 -11.13 26.05 -10.14
CA ARG A 12 -12.34 25.52 -9.47
C ARG A 12 -13.52 25.35 -10.43
N ARG A 13 -13.66 26.25 -11.40
CA ARG A 13 -14.74 26.21 -12.41
C ARG A 13 -14.44 25.28 -13.59
N ASN A 14 -13.24 24.72 -13.65
CA ASN A 14 -12.84 23.84 -14.74
C ASN A 14 -13.16 22.37 -14.41
N ALA A 15 -14.08 21.78 -15.17
CA ALA A 15 -14.46 20.37 -15.00
C ALA A 15 -13.27 19.41 -15.18
N ILE A 16 -12.30 19.73 -16.04
CA ILE A 16 -11.09 18.93 -16.28
C ILE A 16 -10.19 18.90 -15.03
N PHE A 17 -10.11 20.02 -14.31
CA PHE A 17 -9.34 20.07 -13.07
C PHE A 17 -10.03 19.26 -11.96
N LEU A 18 -11.36 19.38 -11.87
CA LEU A 18 -12.14 18.63 -10.88
C LEU A 18 -12.07 17.11 -11.10
N SER A 19 -12.17 16.66 -12.36
CA SER A 19 -12.04 15.24 -12.69
C SER A 19 -10.64 14.71 -12.38
N LEU A 20 -9.60 15.51 -12.63
CA LEU A 20 -8.23 15.14 -12.34
C LEU A 20 -7.95 15.01 -10.83
N ILE A 21 -8.46 15.94 -10.01
CA ILE A 21 -8.37 15.82 -8.54
C ILE A 21 -9.10 14.56 -8.04
N THR A 22 -10.27 14.27 -8.62
CA THR A 22 -11.03 13.05 -8.28
C THR A 22 -10.25 11.78 -8.65
N ALA A 23 -9.62 11.76 -9.83
CA ALA A 23 -8.78 10.64 -10.26
C ALA A 23 -7.59 10.41 -9.32
N ILE A 24 -6.93 11.48 -8.87
CA ILE A 24 -5.84 11.39 -7.91
C ILE A 24 -6.33 10.85 -6.55
N ALA A 25 -7.50 11.28 -6.09
CA ALA A 25 -8.10 10.78 -4.85
C ALA A 25 -8.50 9.30 -4.90
N LEU A 26 -8.81 8.78 -6.09
CA LEU A 26 -9.13 7.36 -6.30
C LEU A 26 -7.91 6.44 -6.25
N ILE A 27 -6.69 6.95 -6.47
CA ILE A 27 -5.47 6.12 -6.47
C ILE A 27 -5.20 5.51 -5.08
N PRO A 28 -5.16 6.30 -3.98
CA PRO A 28 -5.04 5.73 -2.63
C PRO A 28 -6.15 4.73 -2.30
N PHE A 29 -7.38 5.01 -2.76
CA PHE A 29 -8.53 4.13 -2.54
C PHE A 29 -8.35 2.79 -3.24
N ALA A 30 -8.02 2.78 -4.54
CA ALA A 30 -7.84 1.56 -5.31
C ALA A 30 -6.68 0.71 -4.78
N LEU A 31 -5.57 1.34 -4.39
CA LEU A 31 -4.41 0.64 -3.82
C LEU A 31 -4.73 0.06 -2.44
N SER A 32 -5.35 0.83 -1.56
CA SER A 32 -5.75 0.35 -0.23
C SER A 32 -6.75 -0.81 -0.35
N TYR A 33 -7.72 -0.69 -1.26
CA TYR A 33 -8.70 -1.74 -1.52
C TYR A 33 -8.06 -2.99 -2.12
N ARG A 34 -7.14 -2.86 -3.09
CA ARG A 34 -6.39 -3.99 -3.65
C ARG A 34 -5.59 -4.69 -2.56
N ASN A 35 -4.86 -3.94 -1.74
CA ASN A 35 -4.06 -4.51 -0.66
C ASN A 35 -4.95 -5.25 0.35
N VAL A 36 -6.10 -4.67 0.73
CA VAL A 36 -7.09 -5.34 1.60
C VAL A 36 -7.63 -6.62 0.96
N LEU A 37 -8.02 -6.60 -0.32
CA LEU A 37 -8.53 -7.78 -1.03
C LEU A 37 -7.47 -8.87 -1.20
N GLU A 38 -6.23 -8.52 -1.54
CA GLU A 38 -5.12 -9.48 -1.62
C GLU A 38 -4.87 -10.13 -0.26
N THR A 39 -5.03 -9.36 0.84
CA THR A 39 -4.99 -9.90 2.20
C THR A 39 -6.12 -10.89 2.45
N GLU A 40 -7.35 -10.53 2.07
CA GLU A 40 -8.53 -11.37 2.28
C GLU A 40 -8.46 -12.66 1.44
N ASN A 41 -7.92 -12.59 0.22
CA ASN A 41 -7.75 -13.74 -0.65
C ASN A 41 -6.66 -14.70 -0.15
N LEU A 42 -5.49 -14.20 0.24
CA LEU A 42 -4.44 -15.04 0.85
C LEU A 42 -4.94 -15.70 2.14
N ARG A 43 -5.71 -14.97 2.96
CA ARG A 43 -6.36 -15.50 4.16
C ARG A 43 -7.44 -16.55 3.84
N PHE A 44 -8.14 -16.39 2.73
CA PHE A 44 -9.17 -17.34 2.30
C PHE A 44 -8.56 -18.68 1.88
N GLU A 45 -7.47 -18.67 1.12
CA GLU A 45 -6.79 -19.91 0.70
C GLU A 45 -6.23 -20.70 1.89
N ASP A 46 -5.55 -20.03 2.82
CA ASP A 46 -5.02 -20.68 4.02
C ASP A 46 -6.15 -21.21 4.94
N ARG A 47 -7.23 -20.44 5.12
CA ARG A 47 -8.43 -20.92 5.84
C ARG A 47 -9.08 -22.11 5.15
N ALA A 48 -9.18 -22.09 3.82
CA ALA A 48 -9.77 -23.18 3.06
C ALA A 48 -8.95 -24.47 3.25
N ARG A 49 -7.61 -24.37 3.17
CA ARG A 49 -6.71 -25.51 3.44
C ARG A 49 -6.84 -26.04 4.86
N ILE A 50 -6.84 -25.16 5.88
CA ILE A 50 -6.98 -25.57 7.29
C ILE A 50 -8.36 -26.19 7.55
N THR A 51 -9.42 -25.64 6.95
CA THR A 51 -10.78 -26.20 7.05
C THR A 51 -10.87 -27.58 6.40
N GLN A 52 -10.17 -27.79 5.28
CA GLN A 52 -10.11 -29.09 4.62
C GLN A 52 -9.34 -30.12 5.45
N VAL A 53 -8.20 -29.72 6.03
CA VAL A 53 -7.43 -30.56 6.97
C VAL A 53 -8.26 -30.93 8.21
N LYS A 54 -9.01 -29.97 8.77
CA LYS A 54 -9.94 -30.23 9.87
C LYS A 54 -10.97 -31.29 9.49
N LYS A 55 -11.60 -31.14 8.32
CA LYS A 55 -12.61 -32.07 7.81
C LYS A 55 -12.03 -33.47 7.56
N GLU A 56 -10.81 -33.57 7.04
CA GLU A 56 -10.13 -34.86 6.85
C GLU A 56 -9.84 -35.55 8.19
N ALA A 57 -9.43 -34.81 9.22
CA ALA A 57 -9.25 -35.35 10.56
C ALA A 57 -10.57 -35.79 11.20
N GLU A 58 -11.66 -35.04 11.02
CA GLU A 58 -13.01 -35.46 11.44
C GLU A 58 -13.44 -36.74 10.74
N ILE A 59 -13.24 -36.84 9.43
CA ILE A 59 -13.56 -38.06 8.67
C ILE A 59 -12.71 -39.23 9.17
N ALA A 60 -11.41 -39.05 9.39
CA ALA A 60 -10.55 -40.12 9.89
C ALA A 60 -10.92 -40.60 11.30
N LEU A 61 -11.35 -39.70 12.19
CA LEU A 61 -11.74 -40.04 13.56
C LEU A 61 -13.16 -40.59 13.68
N TYR A 62 -14.08 -40.18 12.80
CA TYR A 62 -15.51 -40.45 12.90
C TYR A 62 -16.10 -41.16 11.68
N SER A 63 -15.26 -41.76 10.81
CA SER A 63 -15.74 -42.59 9.70
C SER A 63 -16.58 -43.76 10.24
N ASP A 64 -17.77 -43.96 9.67
CA ASP A 64 -18.70 -45.04 10.05
C ASP A 64 -18.00 -46.42 10.12
N ASP A 65 -18.38 -47.20 11.13
CA ASP A 65 -17.83 -48.49 11.60
C ASP A 65 -17.58 -49.59 10.53
N ASN A 66 -17.97 -49.40 9.28
CA ASN A 66 -17.86 -50.40 8.22
C ASN A 66 -16.58 -50.30 7.36
N GLU A 67 -15.82 -49.20 7.45
CA GLU A 67 -14.52 -49.04 6.76
C GLU A 67 -13.41 -48.51 7.68
N ALA A 68 -13.59 -48.59 9.00
CA ALA A 68 -12.53 -48.30 9.97
C ALA A 68 -11.41 -49.33 9.82
N GLN A 69 -10.42 -49.04 8.97
CA GLN A 69 -9.07 -49.52 9.22
C GLN A 69 -8.77 -49.11 10.66
N ALA A 70 -8.56 -50.08 11.55
CA ALA A 70 -8.28 -49.82 12.95
C ALA A 70 -7.05 -48.92 13.04
N LEU A 71 -7.29 -47.62 13.19
CA LEU A 71 -6.24 -46.63 13.37
C LEU A 71 -5.49 -47.02 14.64
N ASP A 72 -4.18 -47.05 14.55
CA ASP A 72 -3.34 -47.23 15.72
C ASP A 72 -3.48 -46.02 16.65
N GLN A 73 -3.17 -46.23 17.93
CA GLN A 73 -3.33 -45.20 18.96
C GLN A 73 -2.56 -43.91 18.62
N GLU A 74 -1.39 -44.03 17.98
CA GLU A 74 -0.59 -42.88 17.54
C GLU A 74 -1.31 -42.03 16.48
N SER A 75 -1.97 -42.66 15.51
CA SER A 75 -2.77 -41.96 14.51
C SER A 75 -4.01 -41.29 15.13
N ILE A 76 -4.68 -41.95 16.07
CA ILE A 76 -5.83 -41.39 16.78
C ILE A 76 -5.42 -40.13 17.55
N ASP A 77 -4.31 -40.20 18.29
CA ASP A 77 -3.81 -39.08 19.08
C ASP A 77 -3.36 -37.92 18.18
N TYR A 78 -2.74 -38.23 17.03
CA TYR A 78 -2.40 -37.25 16.00
C TYR A 78 -3.63 -36.51 15.47
N TYR A 79 -4.66 -37.23 14.99
CA TYR A 79 -5.84 -36.60 14.40
C TYR A 79 -6.63 -35.80 15.44
N LYS A 80 -6.70 -36.25 16.70
CA LYS A 80 -7.31 -35.47 17.79
C LYS A 80 -6.58 -34.16 18.03
N LYS A 81 -5.25 -34.21 18.14
CA LYS A 81 -4.43 -33.00 18.33
C LYS A 81 -4.59 -32.04 17.15
N LEU A 82 -4.63 -32.57 15.93
CA LEU A 82 -4.80 -31.78 14.72
C LEU A 82 -6.19 -31.13 14.65
N LEU A 83 -7.25 -31.84 15.05
CA LEU A 83 -8.61 -31.32 15.14
C LEU A 83 -8.70 -30.18 16.17
N GLU A 84 -8.10 -30.36 17.34
CA GLU A 84 -8.05 -29.36 18.40
C GLU A 84 -7.33 -28.09 17.93
N LEU A 85 -6.12 -28.23 17.38
CA LEU A 85 -5.33 -27.10 16.89
C LEU A 85 -5.99 -26.37 15.72
N ALA A 86 -6.56 -27.09 14.75
CA ALA A 86 -7.26 -26.48 13.62
C ALA A 86 -8.52 -25.72 14.08
N THR A 87 -9.27 -26.28 15.04
CA THR A 87 -10.46 -25.62 15.60
C THR A 87 -10.08 -24.38 16.40
N ALA A 88 -9.09 -24.50 17.28
CA ALA A 88 -8.58 -23.39 18.08
C ALA A 88 -8.02 -22.27 17.20
N TYR A 89 -7.29 -22.60 16.14
CA TYR A 89 -6.82 -21.61 15.16
C TYR A 89 -7.98 -20.87 14.50
N LEU A 90 -8.97 -21.59 13.94
CA LEU A 90 -10.09 -20.97 13.21
C LEU A 90 -10.93 -20.06 14.12
N GLU A 91 -11.16 -20.47 15.36
CA GLU A 91 -11.90 -19.71 16.36
C GLU A 91 -11.11 -18.48 16.85
N LYS A 92 -9.85 -18.67 17.28
CA LYS A 92 -9.01 -17.57 17.75
C LYS A 92 -8.73 -16.56 16.64
N GLU A 93 -8.47 -17.00 15.41
CA GLU A 93 -8.28 -16.09 14.28
C GLU A 93 -9.57 -15.31 13.97
N HIS A 94 -10.74 -15.93 14.12
CA HIS A 94 -12.02 -15.25 13.95
C HIS A 94 -12.25 -14.16 15.00
N ILE A 95 -11.90 -14.43 16.26
CA ILE A 95 -12.15 -13.53 17.39
C ILE A 95 -11.06 -12.46 17.54
N GLN A 96 -9.80 -12.84 17.38
CA GLN A 96 -8.63 -12.03 17.73
C GLN A 96 -7.79 -11.58 16.53
N GLY A 97 -8.10 -12.05 15.30
CA GLY A 97 -7.25 -11.80 14.14
C GLY A 97 -5.91 -12.53 14.25
N LYS A 98 -4.81 -11.93 13.75
CA LYS A 98 -3.46 -12.51 13.86
C LYS A 98 -2.76 -12.02 15.13
N SER A 99 -3.33 -12.38 16.29
CA SER A 99 -2.70 -12.17 17.59
C SER A 99 -1.50 -13.10 17.77
N GLN A 100 -0.62 -12.79 18.73
CA GLN A 100 0.51 -13.67 19.07
C GLN A 100 0.05 -15.10 19.40
N GLU A 101 -1.05 -15.20 20.13
CA GLU A 101 -1.66 -16.46 20.49
C GLU A 101 -2.13 -17.26 19.26
N VAL A 102 -2.68 -16.58 18.24
CA VAL A 102 -3.11 -17.22 16.99
C VAL A 102 -1.93 -17.75 16.20
N LEU A 103 -0.80 -17.05 16.22
CA LEU A 103 0.40 -17.43 15.47
C LEU A 103 1.21 -18.52 16.17
N GLU A 104 1.19 -18.56 17.50
CA GLU A 104 1.66 -19.70 18.27
C GLU A 104 0.82 -20.95 17.96
N THR A 105 -0.51 -20.80 17.92
CA THR A 105 -1.44 -21.90 17.58
C THR A 105 -1.23 -22.40 16.14
N GLU A 106 -1.03 -21.49 15.19
CA GLU A 106 -0.77 -21.81 13.79
C GLU A 106 0.60 -22.47 13.59
N LEU A 107 1.63 -21.99 14.30
CA LEU A 107 2.95 -22.62 14.29
C LEU A 107 2.87 -24.06 14.82
N GLU A 108 2.16 -24.29 15.91
CA GLU A 108 1.99 -25.63 16.48
C GLU A 108 1.24 -26.56 15.52
N LEU A 109 0.23 -26.05 14.81
CA LEU A 109 -0.48 -26.79 13.76
C LEU A 109 0.48 -27.22 12.65
N TYR A 110 1.27 -26.30 12.09
CA TYR A 110 2.21 -26.63 11.03
C TYR A 110 3.32 -27.58 11.48
N GLN A 111 3.85 -27.42 12.69
CA GLN A 111 4.82 -28.37 13.25
C GLN A 111 4.22 -29.76 13.41
N THR A 112 2.97 -29.85 13.82
CA THR A 112 2.26 -31.13 13.97
C THR A 112 2.11 -31.83 12.62
N LEU A 113 1.70 -31.08 11.57
CA LEU A 113 1.64 -31.58 10.20
C LEU A 113 3.02 -32.04 9.69
N GLN A 114 4.06 -31.23 9.89
CA GLN A 114 5.41 -31.55 9.42
C GLN A 114 5.96 -32.80 10.08
N ASN A 115 5.76 -32.94 11.40
CA ASN A 115 6.21 -34.11 12.14
C ASN A 115 5.53 -35.40 11.66
N TRP A 116 4.27 -35.31 11.23
CA TRP A 116 3.54 -36.43 10.66
C TRP A 116 4.07 -36.83 9.28
N GLU A 117 4.30 -35.83 8.42
CA GLU A 117 4.88 -36.06 7.10
C GLU A 117 6.31 -36.63 7.18
N ALA A 118 7.11 -36.13 8.12
CA ALA A 118 8.48 -36.61 8.36
C ALA A 118 8.54 -38.08 8.84
N LYS A 119 7.44 -38.60 9.43
CA LYS A 119 7.29 -40.02 9.77
C LYS A 119 6.91 -40.90 8.58
N GLY A 120 6.78 -40.32 7.39
CA GLY A 120 6.41 -41.03 6.15
C GLY A 120 4.90 -41.11 5.92
N ASN A 121 4.10 -40.46 6.76
CA ASN A 121 2.65 -40.40 6.59
C ASN A 121 2.28 -39.32 5.57
N ARG A 122 1.22 -39.54 4.78
CA ARG A 122 0.78 -38.54 3.81
C ARG A 122 0.01 -37.43 4.53
N VAL A 123 0.48 -36.20 4.36
CA VAL A 123 -0.29 -35.00 4.68
C VAL A 123 -0.83 -34.47 3.36
N ASN A 124 -2.14 -34.49 3.18
CA ASN A 124 -2.74 -33.86 2.01
C ASN A 124 -2.65 -32.34 2.15
N HIS A 125 -2.54 -31.63 1.02
CA HIS A 125 -2.57 -30.15 0.89
C HIS A 125 -1.33 -29.37 1.31
N PHE A 126 -0.32 -30.02 1.89
CA PHE A 126 0.95 -29.41 2.24
C PHE A 126 2.11 -30.30 1.83
N THR A 127 3.18 -29.70 1.29
CA THR A 127 4.46 -30.37 1.07
C THR A 127 5.40 -30.09 2.24
N ASN A 128 6.32 -31.01 2.53
CA ASN A 128 7.30 -30.80 3.60
C ASN A 128 8.12 -29.52 3.41
N SER A 129 8.44 -29.17 2.16
CA SER A 129 9.11 -27.91 1.83
C SER A 129 8.27 -26.69 2.21
N GLU A 130 6.97 -26.69 1.92
CA GLU A 130 6.05 -25.61 2.30
C GLU A 130 5.92 -25.50 3.83
N LEU A 131 5.80 -26.64 4.52
CA LEU A 131 5.72 -26.66 5.99
C LEU A 131 7.02 -26.17 6.64
N ALA A 132 8.18 -26.60 6.15
CA ALA A 132 9.48 -26.17 6.65
C ALA A 132 9.70 -24.66 6.48
N GLU A 133 9.31 -24.12 5.33
CA GLU A 133 9.39 -22.68 5.05
C GLU A 133 8.48 -21.90 6.01
N ARG A 134 7.20 -22.29 6.11
CA ARG A 134 6.23 -21.63 7.00
C ARG A 134 6.66 -21.68 8.46
N ILE A 135 7.11 -22.83 8.97
CA ILE A 135 7.60 -22.98 10.34
C ILE A 135 8.81 -22.09 10.61
N THR A 136 9.75 -22.00 9.67
CA THR A 136 10.94 -21.15 9.81
C THR A 136 10.56 -19.68 9.89
N VAL A 137 9.59 -19.25 9.08
CA VAL A 137 9.05 -17.88 9.10
C VAL A 137 8.37 -17.62 10.44
N TYR A 138 7.42 -18.47 10.86
CA TYR A 138 6.67 -18.26 12.10
C TYR A 138 7.54 -18.28 13.36
N LYS A 139 8.55 -19.17 13.45
CA LYS A 139 9.52 -19.16 14.56
C LYS A 139 10.28 -17.85 14.64
N LYS A 140 10.81 -17.37 13.51
CA LYS A 140 11.51 -16.07 13.45
C LYS A 140 10.60 -14.91 13.84
N VAL A 141 9.33 -14.96 13.47
CA VAL A 141 8.35 -13.92 13.79
C VAL A 141 8.01 -13.94 15.29
N LEU A 142 7.88 -15.11 15.91
CA LEU A 142 7.60 -15.24 17.35
C LEU A 142 8.81 -14.91 18.24
N GLU A 143 10.03 -15.24 17.80
CA GLU A 143 11.28 -14.88 18.49
C GLU A 143 11.50 -13.37 18.60
N GLN A 144 10.89 -12.60 17.71
CA GLN A 144 11.09 -11.16 17.62
C GLN A 144 10.22 -10.34 18.59
N ALA A 145 9.32 -10.95 19.38
CA ALA A 145 8.40 -10.27 20.32
C ALA A 145 7.72 -9.02 19.72
N LEU A 146 7.54 -9.02 18.40
CA LEU A 146 7.11 -7.87 17.60
C LEU A 146 5.70 -8.15 17.12
N THR A 147 4.80 -7.19 17.32
CA THR A 147 3.47 -7.16 16.70
C THR A 147 3.60 -7.47 15.21
N PHE A 148 2.89 -8.49 14.75
CA PHE A 148 3.20 -9.33 13.58
C PHE A 148 3.54 -8.63 12.27
N HIS A 149 4.50 -9.24 11.56
CA HIS A 149 5.08 -8.82 10.29
C HIS A 149 4.79 -9.87 9.20
N TYR A 150 4.03 -9.52 8.16
CA TYR A 150 4.02 -10.25 6.88
C TYR A 150 5.25 -9.83 6.05
N SER A 151 5.57 -10.46 4.90
CA SER A 151 6.60 -9.94 3.96
C SER A 151 6.10 -8.72 3.16
N THR A 152 4.78 -8.54 3.14
CA THR A 152 4.06 -7.35 2.70
C THR A 152 2.95 -7.11 3.71
N ALA A 153 3.11 -6.23 4.69
CA ALA A 153 2.04 -5.85 5.61
C ALA A 153 0.96 -5.08 4.83
N PRO A 154 -0.15 -5.72 4.43
CA PRO A 154 -1.07 -5.14 3.45
C PRO A 154 -2.06 -4.16 4.09
N LYS A 155 -2.13 -4.19 5.43
CA LYS A 155 -2.81 -3.21 6.29
C LYS A 155 -1.81 -2.32 7.02
N ASP A 156 -0.59 -2.13 6.51
CA ASP A 156 0.31 -1.12 7.07
C ASP A 156 0.19 0.19 6.29
N PHE A 157 -0.01 1.26 7.05
CA PHE A 157 -0.12 2.61 6.54
C PHE A 157 1.16 3.01 5.79
N TYR A 158 2.33 2.73 6.38
CA TYR A 158 3.59 3.17 5.80
C TYR A 158 3.98 2.37 4.56
N MET A 159 3.69 1.08 4.51
CA MET A 159 3.81 0.29 3.28
C MET A 159 2.91 0.79 2.15
N THR A 160 1.65 1.10 2.44
CA THR A 160 0.74 1.66 1.44
C THR A 160 1.22 3.04 0.97
N LEU A 161 1.74 3.85 1.89
CA LEU A 161 2.34 5.14 1.59
C LEU A 161 3.58 5.00 0.69
N LEU A 162 4.45 4.01 0.95
CA LEU A 162 5.62 3.69 0.12
C LEU A 162 5.26 3.18 -1.28
N GLN A 163 4.08 2.60 -1.50
CA GLN A 163 3.61 2.24 -2.84
C GLN A 163 3.17 3.46 -3.65
N VAL A 164 2.65 4.50 -2.97
CA VAL A 164 2.12 5.71 -3.62
C VAL A 164 3.23 6.73 -3.88
N LEU A 165 4.10 6.98 -2.90
CA LEU A 165 5.09 8.07 -2.94
C LEU A 165 6.00 8.05 -4.17
N PRO A 166 6.68 6.94 -4.53
CA PRO A 166 7.64 6.91 -5.62
C PRO A 166 7.02 7.34 -6.96
N ALA A 167 5.84 6.81 -7.30
CA ALA A 167 5.14 7.18 -8.52
C ALA A 167 4.59 8.61 -8.45
N SER A 168 4.05 9.01 -7.31
CA SER A 168 3.47 10.34 -7.10
C SER A 168 4.50 11.46 -7.25
N ASN A 169 5.75 11.23 -6.81
CA ASN A 169 6.86 12.17 -6.88
C ASN A 169 7.18 12.66 -8.30
N TYR A 170 6.88 11.87 -9.32
CA TYR A 170 7.11 12.25 -10.72
C TYR A 170 5.81 12.62 -11.45
N MET A 171 4.72 11.89 -11.20
CA MET A 171 3.44 12.09 -11.88
C MET A 171 2.77 13.41 -11.50
N ILE A 172 2.79 13.78 -10.21
CA ILE A 172 2.14 15.02 -9.73
C ILE A 172 2.80 16.26 -10.35
N PRO A 173 4.14 16.43 -10.33
CA PRO A 173 4.79 17.54 -11.01
C PRO A 173 4.47 17.63 -12.50
N LEU A 174 4.41 16.49 -13.21
CA LEU A 174 4.11 16.44 -14.64
C LEU A 174 2.69 16.96 -14.93
N VAL A 175 1.73 16.51 -14.13
CA VAL A 175 0.32 16.95 -14.21
C VAL A 175 0.17 18.44 -13.87
N ILE A 176 0.90 18.94 -12.89
CA ILE A 176 0.90 20.37 -12.57
C ILE A 176 1.51 21.17 -13.73
N CYS A 177 2.62 20.71 -14.31
CA CYS A 177 3.22 21.34 -15.48
C CYS A 177 2.25 21.42 -16.66
N SER A 178 1.52 20.35 -16.97
CA SER A 178 0.55 20.34 -18.07
C SER A 178 -0.62 21.31 -17.81
N LEU A 179 -1.12 21.39 -16.57
CA LEU A 179 -2.13 22.36 -16.15
C LEU A 179 -1.64 23.81 -16.31
N ILE A 180 -0.40 24.09 -15.93
CA ILE A 180 0.19 25.44 -16.06
C ILE A 180 0.39 25.81 -17.53
N VAL A 181 0.85 24.88 -18.37
CA VAL A 181 0.96 25.10 -19.82
C VAL A 181 -0.41 25.37 -20.44
N TRP A 182 -1.43 24.61 -20.06
CA TRP A 182 -2.79 24.83 -20.52
C TRP A 182 -3.34 26.20 -20.10
N LEU A 183 -3.13 26.62 -18.84
CA LEU A 183 -3.48 27.96 -18.38
C LEU A 183 -2.77 29.05 -19.18
N LEU A 184 -1.45 28.89 -19.40
CA LEU A 184 -0.65 29.81 -20.18
C LEU A 184 -1.16 29.94 -21.63
N MET A 185 -1.40 28.82 -22.31
CA MET A 185 -1.86 28.81 -23.71
C MET A 185 -3.29 29.33 -23.86
N THR A 186 -4.18 29.04 -22.91
CA THR A 186 -5.54 29.60 -22.94
C THR A 186 -5.55 31.12 -22.69
N ASP A 187 -4.60 31.65 -21.94
CA ASP A 187 -4.47 33.09 -21.71
C ASP A 187 -3.82 33.83 -22.88
N LEU A 188 -2.88 33.18 -23.58
CA LEU A 188 -2.28 33.70 -24.80
C LEU A 188 -3.26 33.69 -25.99
N SER A 189 -3.96 32.57 -26.20
CA SER A 189 -4.83 32.38 -27.38
C SER A 189 -6.08 33.24 -27.41
N LYS A 190 -6.69 33.53 -26.24
CA LYS A 190 -7.95 34.27 -26.19
C LYS A 190 -7.79 35.80 -26.25
N HIS A 191 -6.57 36.34 -26.31
CA HIS A 191 -6.26 37.77 -26.12
C HIS A 191 -6.95 38.42 -24.89
N ARG A 192 -7.51 37.61 -23.99
CA ARG A 192 -8.20 38.01 -22.74
C ARG A 192 -7.23 38.03 -21.55
N GLY A 193 -5.94 38.06 -21.83
CA GLY A 193 -4.90 37.91 -20.83
C GLY A 193 -4.95 39.04 -19.81
N LEU A 194 -5.15 38.70 -18.55
CA LEU A 194 -4.87 39.57 -17.40
C LEU A 194 -3.51 40.29 -17.51
N LEU A 195 -2.55 39.71 -18.26
CA LEU A 195 -1.28 40.29 -18.67
C LEU A 195 -1.38 41.64 -19.39
N PHE A 196 -2.39 41.85 -20.24
CA PHE A 196 -2.55 43.06 -21.05
C PHE A 196 -3.50 44.08 -20.42
N ILE A 197 -4.52 43.63 -19.69
CA ILE A 197 -5.49 44.53 -19.05
C ILE A 197 -4.92 45.18 -17.78
N ASN A 198 -4.02 44.50 -17.05
CA ASN A 198 -3.50 44.99 -15.76
C ASN A 198 -2.04 45.49 -15.78
N GLY A 199 -1.40 45.61 -16.96
CA GLY A 199 -0.02 46.14 -17.06
C GLY A 199 1.06 45.31 -16.37
N LEU A 200 0.85 43.99 -16.22
CA LEU A 200 1.71 43.12 -15.43
C LEU A 200 3.03 42.80 -16.12
N THR A 201 4.11 42.75 -15.34
CA THR A 201 5.40 42.30 -15.87
C THR A 201 5.42 40.78 -16.08
N PRO A 202 6.12 40.26 -17.11
CA PRO A 202 6.30 38.82 -17.33
C PRO A 202 6.80 38.07 -16.09
N SER A 203 7.66 38.73 -15.30
CA SER A 203 8.19 38.20 -14.05
C SER A 203 7.10 37.99 -12.99
N GLN A 204 6.25 39.00 -12.74
CA GLN A 204 5.15 38.91 -11.77
C GLN A 204 4.14 37.81 -12.12
N TYR A 205 3.88 37.60 -13.42
CA TYR A 205 3.01 36.53 -13.89
C TYR A 205 3.65 35.15 -13.68
N ALA A 206 4.92 34.99 -14.06
CA ALA A 206 5.66 33.74 -13.83
C ALA A 206 5.72 33.39 -12.33
N THR A 207 5.95 34.37 -11.45
CA THR A 207 5.92 34.16 -9.99
C THR A 207 4.54 33.74 -9.49
N SER A 208 3.47 34.29 -10.05
CA SER A 208 2.10 33.92 -9.67
C SER A 208 1.76 32.48 -10.08
N LEU A 209 2.21 32.03 -11.26
CA LEU A 209 2.05 30.64 -11.70
C LEU A 209 2.91 29.66 -10.90
N THR A 210 4.13 30.04 -10.53
CA THR A 210 4.98 29.19 -9.67
C THR A 210 4.40 29.03 -8.27
N LEU A 211 3.82 30.09 -7.71
CA LEU A 211 3.12 30.03 -6.42
C LEU A 211 1.86 29.16 -6.52
N LEU A 212 1.14 29.24 -7.63
CA LEU A 212 -0.01 28.38 -7.89
C LEU A 212 0.41 26.90 -7.99
N ALA A 213 1.49 26.60 -8.70
CA ALA A 213 2.02 25.24 -8.83
C ALA A 213 2.42 24.65 -7.47
N LEU A 214 3.13 25.44 -6.64
CA LEU A 214 3.47 25.04 -5.28
C LEU A 214 2.22 24.77 -4.42
N LEU A 215 1.23 25.67 -4.47
CA LEU A 215 -0.01 25.52 -3.71
C LEU A 215 -0.80 24.27 -4.14
N LEU A 216 -0.87 24.00 -5.45
CA LEU A 216 -1.51 22.80 -5.99
C LEU A 216 -0.80 21.54 -5.53
N GLN A 217 0.53 21.51 -5.56
CA GLN A 217 1.30 20.36 -5.11
C GLN A 217 1.03 20.07 -3.63
N VAL A 218 1.13 21.08 -2.76
CA VAL A 218 0.85 20.92 -1.32
C VAL A 218 -0.57 20.43 -1.09
N ALA A 219 -1.55 20.98 -1.79
CA ALA A 219 -2.95 20.57 -1.68
C ALA A 219 -3.18 19.11 -2.13
N ILE A 220 -2.53 18.68 -3.22
CA ILE A 220 -2.65 17.31 -3.73
C ILE A 220 -2.04 16.31 -2.73
N TYR A 221 -0.83 16.57 -2.23
CA TYR A 221 -0.22 15.67 -1.23
C TYR A 221 -0.99 15.65 0.08
N ALA A 222 -1.52 16.79 0.55
CA ALA A 222 -2.39 16.84 1.72
C ALA A 222 -3.67 16.01 1.51
N LEU A 223 -4.26 16.07 0.31
CA LEU A 223 -5.43 15.26 -0.03
C LEU A 223 -5.10 13.76 -0.04
N ILE A 224 -3.98 13.36 -0.64
CA ILE A 224 -3.54 11.96 -0.65
C ILE A 224 -3.33 11.45 0.77
N LEU A 225 -2.63 12.22 1.61
CA LEU A 225 -2.41 11.87 3.02
C LEU A 225 -3.73 11.75 3.79
N PHE A 226 -4.63 12.72 3.62
CA PHE A 226 -5.94 12.72 4.25
C PHE A 226 -6.77 11.50 3.84
N MET A 227 -6.79 11.16 2.55
CA MET A 227 -7.46 9.96 2.05
C MET A 227 -6.86 8.68 2.63
N LEU A 228 -5.52 8.58 2.68
CA LEU A 228 -4.85 7.43 3.29
C LEU A 228 -5.18 7.30 4.78
N LEU A 229 -5.27 8.40 5.52
CA LEU A 229 -5.66 8.40 6.93
C LEU A 229 -7.12 7.96 7.12
N LEU A 230 -8.03 8.43 6.27
CA LEU A 230 -9.43 7.97 6.28
C LEU A 230 -9.54 6.47 6.00
N LEU A 231 -8.79 5.97 5.01
CA LEU A 231 -8.76 4.56 4.65
C LEU A 231 -8.11 3.72 5.75
N ALA A 232 -7.04 4.21 6.36
CA ALA A 232 -6.40 3.58 7.51
C ALA A 232 -7.39 3.42 8.68
N HIS A 233 -8.22 4.44 8.92
CA HIS A 233 -9.29 4.34 9.90
C HIS A 233 -10.35 3.31 9.50
N GLN A 234 -10.84 3.37 8.26
CA GLN A 234 -11.91 2.50 7.76
C GLN A 234 -11.50 1.01 7.72
N PHE A 235 -10.27 0.71 7.30
CA PHE A 235 -9.77 -0.66 7.12
C PHE A 235 -8.93 -1.17 8.30
N GLN A 236 -8.79 -0.37 9.36
CA GLN A 236 -8.01 -0.65 10.56
C GLN A 236 -6.54 -0.95 10.22
N PHE A 237 -5.87 0.00 9.57
CA PHE A 237 -4.45 -0.12 9.29
C PHE A 237 -3.61 0.04 10.56
N THR A 238 -2.51 -0.69 10.63
CA THR A 238 -1.46 -0.54 11.63
C THR A 238 -0.45 0.51 11.18
N PHE A 239 0.27 1.09 12.13
CA PHE A 239 1.32 2.08 11.89
C PHE A 239 2.64 1.51 12.38
N GLN A 240 3.43 0.90 11.48
CA GLN A 240 4.70 0.26 11.83
C GLN A 240 5.87 0.95 11.12
N GLU A 241 6.65 1.76 11.84
CA GLU A 241 7.77 2.53 11.27
C GLU A 241 9.06 1.73 11.12
N ASP A 242 9.27 0.75 11.99
CA ASP A 242 10.51 -0.06 12.05
C ASP A 242 10.43 -1.33 11.19
N TYR A 243 9.44 -1.40 10.32
CA TYR A 243 9.22 -2.56 9.47
C TYR A 243 10.40 -2.75 8.49
N PRO A 244 11.07 -3.92 8.49
CA PRO A 244 12.21 -4.18 7.62
C PRO A 244 11.74 -4.46 6.18
N LEU A 245 12.25 -3.67 5.22
CA LEU A 245 11.98 -3.87 3.80
C LEU A 245 13.04 -4.79 3.17
N LEU A 246 12.59 -5.84 2.51
CA LEU A 246 13.44 -6.68 1.66
C LEU A 246 13.51 -6.07 0.26
N VAL A 247 14.59 -5.33 -0.02
CA VAL A 247 14.86 -4.83 -1.38
C VAL A 247 15.59 -5.93 -2.16
N GLY A 248 15.09 -6.25 -3.35
CA GLY A 248 15.40 -7.47 -4.11
C GLY A 248 16.88 -7.86 -4.28
N THR A 249 17.05 -9.18 -4.32
CA THR A 249 18.19 -10.02 -4.76
C THR A 249 19.59 -9.44 -4.60
N ASN A 250 20.29 -9.88 -3.54
CA ASN A 250 21.75 -9.88 -3.31
C ASN A 250 22.30 -9.01 -2.17
N THR A 251 21.46 -8.34 -1.37
CA THR A 251 21.96 -7.70 -0.12
C THR A 251 21.05 -8.00 1.07
N LEU A 252 21.58 -8.76 2.04
CA LEU A 252 20.95 -9.23 3.29
C LEU A 252 20.76 -8.12 4.35
N SER A 253 20.78 -6.85 3.96
CA SER A 253 20.63 -5.71 4.87
C SER A 253 19.20 -5.17 4.79
N PRO A 254 18.36 -5.40 5.81
CA PRO A 254 17.03 -4.80 5.86
C PRO A 254 17.16 -3.27 5.96
N ILE A 255 16.50 -2.56 5.05
CA ILE A 255 16.36 -1.11 5.14
C ILE A 255 15.07 -0.82 5.89
N SER A 256 15.09 0.09 6.87
CA SER A 256 13.88 0.46 7.60
C SER A 256 12.95 1.30 6.73
N ILE A 257 11.63 1.17 6.91
CA ILE A 257 10.63 2.05 6.26
C ILE A 257 11.01 3.53 6.44
N ARG A 258 11.42 3.91 7.65
CA ARG A 258 11.83 5.28 7.98
C ARG A 258 12.92 5.82 7.06
N GLU A 259 13.99 5.06 6.83
CA GLU A 259 15.10 5.46 5.96
C GLU A 259 14.64 5.62 4.50
N GLN A 260 13.80 4.70 4.03
CA GLN A 260 13.27 4.76 2.68
C GLN A 260 12.32 5.96 2.48
N LEU A 261 11.51 6.27 3.49
CA LEU A 261 10.59 7.40 3.48
C LEU A 261 11.35 8.74 3.52
N GLN A 262 12.43 8.84 4.31
CA GLN A 262 13.33 10.00 4.31
C GLN A 262 13.97 10.23 2.93
N LYS A 263 14.46 9.16 2.30
CA LYS A 263 15.02 9.22 0.94
C LYS A 263 13.99 9.75 -0.06
N LEU A 264 12.77 9.21 -0.04
CA LEU A 264 11.68 9.62 -0.93
C LEU A 264 11.24 11.07 -0.70
N LEU A 265 11.22 11.55 0.55
CA LEU A 265 10.92 12.95 0.86
C LEU A 265 12.01 13.90 0.36
N LEU A 266 13.29 13.49 0.46
CA LEU A 266 14.40 14.26 -0.09
C LEU A 266 14.34 14.32 -1.62
N GLU A 267 14.05 13.20 -2.28
CA GLU A 267 13.81 13.15 -3.72
C GLU A 267 12.64 14.05 -4.12
N MET A 268 11.52 14.01 -3.37
CA MET A 268 10.38 14.89 -3.59
C MET A 268 10.78 16.37 -3.52
N ALA A 269 11.55 16.76 -2.51
CA ALA A 269 12.04 18.15 -2.38
C ALA A 269 12.93 18.55 -3.57
N GLY A 270 13.85 17.67 -3.99
CA GLY A 270 14.71 17.89 -5.15
C GLY A 270 13.93 18.07 -6.44
N VAL A 271 13.02 17.15 -6.75
CA VAL A 271 12.14 17.23 -7.94
C VAL A 271 11.29 18.50 -7.88
N THR A 272 10.77 18.85 -6.70
CA THR A 272 9.96 20.05 -6.48
C THR A 272 10.70 21.32 -6.86
N CYS A 273 11.92 21.49 -6.35
CA CYS A 273 12.77 22.63 -6.70
C CYS A 273 13.04 22.70 -8.21
N CYS A 274 13.40 21.57 -8.83
CA CYS A 274 13.71 21.52 -10.26
C CYS A 274 12.52 21.94 -11.13
N TYR A 275 11.32 21.38 -10.90
CA TYR A 275 10.18 21.70 -11.76
C TYR A 275 9.64 23.11 -11.52
N LEU A 276 9.67 23.63 -10.28
CA LEU A 276 9.26 25.01 -10.00
C LEU A 276 10.18 26.04 -10.67
N VAL A 277 11.50 25.79 -10.67
CA VAL A 277 12.47 26.60 -11.41
C VAL A 277 12.19 26.53 -12.91
N PHE A 278 11.92 25.34 -13.43
CA PHE A 278 11.55 25.15 -14.84
C PHE A 278 10.29 25.94 -15.22
N ILE A 279 9.20 25.84 -14.45
CA ILE A 279 7.96 26.60 -14.69
C ILE A 279 8.26 28.10 -14.73
N ARG A 280 9.04 28.62 -13.77
CA ARG A 280 9.36 30.05 -13.70
C ARG A 280 10.10 30.51 -14.95
N LEU A 281 11.17 29.82 -15.32
CA LEU A 281 12.05 30.19 -16.44
C LEU A 281 11.32 30.04 -17.79
N ALA A 282 10.64 28.92 -18.00
CA ALA A 282 9.90 28.66 -19.23
C ALA A 282 8.79 29.69 -19.45
N THR A 283 7.99 29.97 -18.40
CA THR A 283 6.90 30.94 -18.47
C THR A 283 7.42 32.35 -18.76
N ALA A 284 8.47 32.78 -18.05
CA ALA A 284 9.08 34.10 -18.26
C ALA A 284 9.60 34.27 -19.70
N LYS A 285 10.27 33.23 -20.24
CA LYS A 285 10.81 33.24 -21.60
C LYS A 285 9.72 33.31 -22.67
N VAL A 286 8.65 32.52 -22.52
CA VAL A 286 7.50 32.53 -23.45
C VAL A 286 6.83 33.92 -23.46
N LEU A 287 6.60 34.50 -22.29
CA LEU A 287 5.95 35.82 -22.17
C LEU A 287 6.84 36.96 -22.70
N GLN A 288 8.15 36.91 -22.47
CA GLN A 288 9.09 37.88 -23.03
C GLN A 288 9.12 37.84 -24.56
N THR A 289 9.07 36.63 -25.14
CA THR A 289 9.04 36.44 -26.60
C THR A 289 7.74 36.98 -27.20
N TYR A 290 6.62 36.76 -26.51
CA TYR A 290 5.31 37.20 -26.96
C TYR A 290 5.12 38.72 -26.85
N LYS A 291 5.66 39.39 -25.82
CA LYS A 291 5.58 40.86 -25.67
C LYS A 291 6.44 41.64 -26.69
N ARG A 292 7.43 40.98 -27.30
CA ARG A 292 8.29 41.57 -28.35
C ARG A 292 7.67 41.50 -29.75
N LYS A 293 6.62 40.70 -29.93
CA LYS A 293 5.83 40.62 -31.17
C LYS A 293 4.61 41.51 -31.05
#